data_AF-A0A2W6BAH1-F1
#
_entry.id   AF-A0A2W6BAH1-F1
#
_cell.length_a   1.000
_cell.length_b   1.000
_cell.length_c   1.000
_cell.angle_alpha   90.00
_cell.angle_beta   90.00
_cell.angle_gamma   90.00
#
_symmetry.space_group_name_H-M   'P 1'
#
loop_
_entity.id
_entity.type
_entity.pdbx_description
1 polymer ?
#
loop_
_entity_poly.entity_id
_entity_poly.type
_entity_poly.pdbx_seq_one_letter_code
_entity_poly.pdbx_strand_id
1 'polypeptide(L)'
;MDGSYLALGPSPSASVGERILIAPACRQGGRPPYHRRRDDGRARNHNCPAMSSPVRWLRALSCAALPLAVVAAIVVLFLPLSRSLDLDVFLRAGRATLHGLPVYPRLGSRAVYSGGSFVYPYFAAWPFVALARLSSGTSTALFFVLCVCAVLAACVSGGRHDPWPAALVLCSAFMITGLQLGALSPLLFAGAVFLWRLRERPFGLALLAAPVVASKLFLAPLLLWLLLARRYRALAYASAATLALLALSFALGPIGPIKYLQLLSALGAHESRAGFGLIGALMNAGLAPAVAEASALTLTLALLIGACVHCRRTDDERVAFCAGIVASLLLTPVLWSHYLVLLPATLIALRAPRRWLITLALASWAIAPPHGVHLDTDLVAGVTSSGAWLAVGASLIVFAYSAVRPARVLSEEPKVPG
;
A
#
# COMPACT_ATOMS: atom_id res chain seq x y z
N MET A 1 -3.30 43.68 58.27
CA MET A 1 -3.38 43.53 59.73
C MET A 1 -4.34 42.38 60.00
N ASP A 2 -3.84 41.39 60.72
CA ASP A 2 -4.52 40.43 61.61
C ASP A 2 -5.71 39.58 61.12
N GLY A 3 -5.67 38.29 61.48
CA GLY A 3 -6.84 37.42 61.38
C GLY A 3 -6.58 35.91 61.43
N SER A 4 -5.98 35.44 62.53
CA SER A 4 -5.73 34.06 62.94
C SER A 4 -6.97 33.13 62.96
N TYR A 5 -6.76 31.79 62.86
CA TYR A 5 -7.34 30.66 63.63
C TYR A 5 -6.79 29.34 62.97
N LEU A 6 -5.84 28.54 63.50
CA LEU A 6 -5.79 27.71 64.73
C LEU A 6 -7.06 26.84 64.92
N ALA A 7 -7.05 25.52 65.15
CA ALA A 7 -5.98 24.55 65.42
C ALA A 7 -6.55 23.11 65.56
N LEU A 8 -5.64 22.12 65.65
CA LEU A 8 -5.71 20.82 66.40
C LEU A 8 -6.70 19.74 65.90
N GLY A 9 -6.40 18.44 65.88
CA GLY A 9 -5.35 17.61 66.49
C GLY A 9 -5.76 16.11 66.38
N PRO A 10 -4.93 15.14 66.81
CA PRO A 10 -4.81 13.82 66.16
C PRO A 10 -5.15 12.57 67.01
N SER A 11 -5.30 11.42 66.31
CA SER A 11 -4.89 10.01 66.66
C SER A 11 -5.53 9.28 67.88
N PRO A 12 -5.26 7.97 68.13
CA PRO A 12 -5.53 6.75 67.31
C PRO A 12 -6.08 5.56 68.19
N SER A 13 -6.00 4.31 67.67
CA SER A 13 -6.11 2.98 68.34
C SER A 13 -7.52 2.39 68.53
N ALA A 14 -7.80 1.09 68.66
CA ALA A 14 -7.27 -0.20 68.19
C ALA A 14 -8.17 -1.30 68.81
N SER A 15 -8.60 -2.32 68.07
CA SER A 15 -9.01 -3.68 68.54
C SER A 15 -9.43 -4.50 67.30
N VAL A 16 -8.85 -5.66 66.97
CA VAL A 16 -8.78 -6.99 67.63
C VAL A 16 -10.15 -7.67 67.70
N GLY A 17 -10.27 -8.80 66.98
CA GLY A 17 -11.18 -9.89 67.34
C GLY A 17 -11.92 -10.57 66.19
N GLU A 18 -11.40 -11.73 65.76
CA GLU A 18 -12.08 -13.04 65.86
C GLU A 18 -12.15 -13.88 64.57
N ARG A 19 -11.67 -15.12 64.71
CA ARG A 19 -11.61 -16.20 63.72
C ARG A 19 -12.91 -17.00 63.76
N ILE A 20 -13.45 -17.39 62.61
CA ILE A 20 -14.27 -18.61 62.52
C ILE A 20 -13.78 -19.46 61.34
N LEU A 21 -13.32 -20.65 61.70
CA LEU A 21 -12.98 -21.79 60.86
C LEU A 21 -14.22 -22.69 60.80
N ILE A 22 -14.80 -22.91 59.61
CA ILE A 22 -15.63 -24.10 59.32
C ILE A 22 -15.27 -24.57 57.90
N ALA A 23 -14.91 -25.85 57.82
CA ALA A 23 -14.50 -26.57 56.63
C ALA A 23 -15.70 -27.19 55.88
N PRO A 24 -15.53 -28.22 55.02
CA PRO A 24 -15.80 -28.14 53.58
C PRO A 24 -17.11 -28.84 53.16
N ALA A 25 -17.75 -28.34 52.10
CA ALA A 25 -18.87 -29.02 51.46
C ALA A 25 -18.44 -29.60 50.10
N CYS A 26 -18.26 -30.93 50.10
CA CYS A 26 -18.34 -31.79 48.93
C CYS A 26 -19.56 -31.42 48.06
N ARG A 27 -19.32 -31.13 46.78
CA ARG A 27 -20.34 -31.33 45.74
C ARG A 27 -19.80 -32.31 44.71
N GLN A 28 -20.08 -33.58 45.00
CA GLN A 28 -20.13 -34.65 44.01
C GLN A 28 -21.27 -34.31 43.04
N GLY A 29 -20.92 -34.03 41.79
CA GLY A 29 -21.84 -33.92 40.67
C GLY A 29 -21.25 -34.69 39.51
N GLY A 30 -21.73 -35.92 39.33
CA GLY A 30 -21.21 -36.91 38.38
C GLY A 30 -21.18 -36.38 36.95
N ARG A 31 -20.02 -36.53 36.30
CA ARG A 31 -19.93 -36.55 34.84
C ARG A 31 -20.05 -38.00 34.37
N PRO A 32 -20.89 -38.29 33.36
CA PRO A 32 -21.05 -39.64 32.83
C PRO A 32 -19.77 -40.15 32.15
N PRO A 33 -19.61 -41.47 32.04
CA PRO A 33 -18.40 -42.09 31.49
C PRO A 33 -18.27 -41.74 30.01
N TYR A 34 -17.13 -41.14 29.66
CA TYR A 34 -16.74 -40.94 28.28
C TYR A 34 -16.44 -42.32 27.68
N HIS A 35 -17.41 -42.88 26.93
CA HIS A 35 -17.22 -44.08 26.15
C HIS A 35 -16.08 -43.86 25.15
N ARG A 36 -14.95 -44.51 25.45
CA ARG A 36 -13.80 -44.68 24.58
C ARG A 36 -14.21 -45.63 23.45
N ARG A 37 -14.91 -45.12 22.43
CA ARG A 37 -15.19 -45.86 21.21
C ARG A 37 -13.92 -45.86 20.36
N ARG A 38 -13.14 -46.94 20.50
CA ARG A 38 -12.27 -47.45 19.44
C ARG A 38 -13.18 -47.77 18.25
N ASP A 39 -13.25 -46.88 17.27
CA ASP A 39 -13.66 -47.25 15.93
C ASP A 39 -12.39 -47.39 15.09
N ASP A 40 -11.91 -48.63 15.06
CA ASP A 40 -11.00 -49.17 14.07
C ASP A 40 -11.69 -49.10 12.70
N GLY A 41 -11.54 -47.97 12.01
CA GLY A 41 -12.16 -47.70 10.71
C GLY A 41 -11.11 -47.23 9.71
N ARG A 42 -10.15 -48.11 9.40
CA ARG A 42 -9.10 -47.94 8.38
C ARG A 42 -9.73 -47.89 6.98
N ALA A 43 -10.50 -46.85 6.68
CA ALA A 43 -10.96 -46.54 5.33
C ALA A 43 -9.76 -45.99 4.54
N ARG A 44 -9.14 -46.88 3.76
CA ARG A 44 -8.23 -46.51 2.69
C ARG A 44 -8.96 -45.56 1.75
N ASN A 45 -8.75 -44.25 1.91
CA ASN A 45 -9.12 -43.28 0.89
C ASN A 45 -8.29 -43.59 -0.34
N HIS A 46 -8.91 -44.35 -1.24
CA HIS A 46 -8.47 -44.48 -2.62
C HIS A 46 -8.36 -43.07 -3.18
N ASN A 47 -7.12 -42.66 -3.42
CA ASN A 47 -6.77 -41.51 -4.25
C ASN A 47 -7.36 -41.75 -5.64
N CYS A 48 -8.63 -41.42 -5.84
CA CYS A 48 -9.16 -41.19 -7.17
C CYS A 48 -8.41 -39.98 -7.71
N PRO A 49 -7.60 -40.11 -8.78
CA PRO A 49 -6.99 -38.97 -9.42
C PRO A 49 -8.13 -38.05 -9.86
N ALA A 50 -8.24 -36.90 -9.19
CA ALA A 50 -9.20 -35.88 -9.52
C ALA A 50 -8.95 -35.45 -10.98
N MET A 51 -9.73 -36.02 -11.90
CA MET A 51 -9.85 -35.55 -13.27
C MET A 51 -10.20 -34.06 -13.17
N SER A 52 -9.22 -33.22 -13.46
CA SER A 52 -9.38 -31.78 -13.58
C SER A 52 -10.34 -31.53 -14.74
N SER A 53 -11.63 -31.38 -14.42
CA SER A 53 -12.66 -31.27 -15.44
C SER A 53 -12.37 -30.10 -16.38
N PRO A 54 -12.53 -30.28 -17.71
CA PRO A 54 -12.28 -29.23 -18.72
C PRO A 54 -13.04 -27.92 -18.45
N VAL A 55 -14.11 -27.99 -17.65
CA VAL A 55 -14.92 -26.87 -17.18
C VAL A 55 -14.11 -25.85 -16.35
N ARG A 56 -13.09 -26.28 -15.59
CA ARG A 56 -12.24 -25.35 -14.80
C ARG A 56 -11.38 -24.47 -15.70
N TRP A 57 -10.81 -25.04 -16.75
CA TRP A 57 -9.98 -24.31 -17.71
C TRP A 57 -10.79 -23.29 -18.52
N LEU A 58 -11.98 -23.68 -18.98
CA LEU A 58 -12.89 -22.76 -19.68
C LEU A 58 -13.28 -21.56 -18.82
N ARG A 59 -13.62 -21.77 -17.54
CA ARG A 59 -13.92 -20.66 -16.62
C ARG A 59 -12.70 -19.76 -16.38
N ALA A 60 -11.50 -20.32 -16.24
CA ALA A 60 -10.28 -19.54 -16.08
C ALA A 60 -9.99 -18.67 -17.32
N LEU A 61 -10.16 -19.23 -18.52
CA LEU A 61 -10.01 -18.51 -19.79
C LEU A 61 -11.04 -17.37 -19.92
N SER A 62 -12.31 -17.63 -19.60
CA SER A 62 -13.35 -16.59 -19.62
C SER A 62 -13.06 -15.46 -18.61
N CYS A 63 -12.46 -15.77 -17.46
CA CYS A 63 -12.06 -14.77 -16.48
C CYS A 63 -10.80 -13.97 -16.90
N ALA A 64 -9.96 -14.52 -17.78
CA ALA A 64 -8.81 -13.80 -18.32
C ALA A 64 -9.20 -12.92 -19.52
N ALA A 65 -10.24 -13.28 -20.27
CA ALA A 65 -10.62 -12.61 -21.51
C ALA A 65 -10.88 -11.10 -21.33
N LEU A 66 -11.66 -10.71 -20.32
CA LEU A 66 -12.00 -9.30 -20.09
C LEU A 66 -10.76 -8.45 -19.73
N PRO A 67 -9.92 -8.82 -18.72
CA PRO A 67 -8.69 -8.08 -18.45
C PRO A 67 -7.73 -8.06 -19.65
N LEU A 68 -7.61 -9.14 -20.42
CA LEU A 68 -6.76 -9.18 -21.62
C LEU A 68 -7.27 -8.26 -22.72
N ALA A 69 -8.59 -8.15 -22.91
CA ALA A 69 -9.18 -7.18 -23.84
C ALA A 69 -8.86 -5.73 -23.42
N VAL A 70 -8.90 -5.43 -22.12
CA VAL A 70 -8.48 -4.12 -21.60
C VAL A 70 -6.99 -3.88 -21.85
N VAL A 71 -6.12 -4.88 -21.62
CA VAL A 71 -4.69 -4.77 -21.93
C VAL A 71 -4.46 -4.48 -23.41
N ALA A 72 -5.16 -5.18 -24.30
CA ALA A 72 -5.08 -4.94 -25.74
C ALA A 72 -5.51 -3.50 -26.09
N ALA A 73 -6.59 -3.00 -25.49
CA ALA A 73 -7.01 -1.61 -25.64
C ALA A 73 -5.96 -0.62 -25.12
N ILE A 74 -5.29 -0.89 -24.00
CA ILE A 74 -4.17 -0.08 -23.50
C ILE A 74 -3.03 -0.01 -24.51
N VAL A 75 -2.64 -1.16 -25.07
CA VAL A 75 -1.54 -1.26 -26.04
C VAL A 75 -1.86 -0.48 -27.31
N VAL A 76 -3.08 -0.60 -27.84
CA VAL A 76 -3.45 0.03 -29.11
C VAL A 76 -3.78 1.52 -28.95
N LEU A 77 -4.50 1.89 -27.90
CA LEU A 77 -5.09 3.24 -27.78
C LEU A 77 -4.24 4.19 -26.94
N PHE A 78 -3.49 3.71 -25.94
CA PHE A 78 -2.85 4.57 -24.94
C PHE A 78 -1.34 4.56 -24.99
N LEU A 79 -0.69 3.40 -25.21
CA LEU A 79 0.77 3.35 -25.29
C LEU A 79 1.36 4.26 -26.40
N PRO A 80 0.74 4.41 -27.59
CA PRO A 80 1.28 5.30 -28.62
C PRO A 80 1.22 6.80 -28.26
N LEU A 81 0.41 7.18 -27.27
CA LEU A 81 0.18 8.59 -26.90
C LEU A 81 1.30 9.19 -26.04
N SER A 82 2.18 8.36 -25.47
CA SER A 82 3.25 8.84 -24.60
C SER A 82 4.49 7.97 -24.72
N ARG A 83 5.66 8.59 -24.51
CA ARG A 83 6.90 7.84 -24.27
C ARG A 83 6.90 7.27 -22.86
N SER A 84 7.63 6.18 -22.65
CA SER A 84 7.84 5.56 -21.35
C SER A 84 8.92 6.31 -20.55
N LEU A 85 8.60 7.56 -20.18
CA LEU A 85 9.53 8.50 -19.55
C LEU A 85 10.19 7.94 -18.29
N ASP A 86 9.41 7.31 -17.40
CA ASP A 86 9.92 6.75 -16.15
C ASP A 86 10.84 5.55 -16.41
N LEU A 87 10.43 4.65 -17.32
CA LEU A 87 11.28 3.51 -17.69
C LEU A 87 12.61 3.98 -18.31
N ASP A 88 12.59 5.02 -19.12
CA ASP A 88 13.81 5.60 -19.69
C ASP A 88 14.77 6.10 -18.59
N VAL A 89 14.26 6.64 -17.47
CA VAL A 89 15.09 6.99 -16.30
C VAL A 89 15.81 5.77 -15.75
N PHE A 90 15.09 4.66 -15.56
CA PHE A 90 15.66 3.41 -15.05
C PHE A 90 16.65 2.78 -16.04
N LEU A 91 16.34 2.77 -17.34
CA LEU A 91 17.22 2.22 -18.36
C LEU A 91 18.47 3.09 -18.56
N ARG A 92 18.38 4.42 -18.40
CA ARG A 92 19.56 5.31 -18.38
C ARG A 92 20.42 5.02 -17.16
N ALA A 93 19.82 4.87 -15.97
CA ALA A 93 20.56 4.49 -14.77
C ALA A 93 21.26 3.13 -14.91
N GLY A 94 20.57 2.12 -15.44
CA GLY A 94 21.16 0.81 -15.72
C GLY A 94 22.33 0.87 -16.70
N ARG A 95 22.20 1.65 -17.79
CA ARG A 95 23.31 1.91 -18.73
C ARG A 95 24.47 2.66 -18.08
N ALA A 96 24.19 3.65 -17.24
CA ALA A 96 25.22 4.37 -16.52
C ALA A 96 25.99 3.44 -15.58
N THR A 97 25.31 2.57 -14.84
CA THR A 97 25.93 1.53 -14.01
C THR A 97 26.82 0.59 -14.83
N LEU A 98 26.38 0.13 -16.02
CA LEU A 98 27.18 -0.76 -16.88
C LEU A 98 28.50 -0.13 -17.35
N HIS A 99 28.52 1.19 -17.57
CA HIS A 99 29.66 1.91 -18.12
C HIS A 99 30.46 2.68 -17.06
N GLY A 100 30.15 2.50 -15.76
CA GLY A 100 30.80 3.25 -14.68
C GLY A 100 30.53 4.76 -14.72
N LEU A 101 29.43 5.20 -15.33
CA LEU A 101 29.04 6.60 -15.44
C LEU A 101 28.22 7.05 -14.21
N PRO A 102 28.15 8.36 -13.92
CA PRO A 102 27.31 8.89 -12.85
C PRO A 102 25.83 8.52 -13.03
N VAL A 103 25.27 7.83 -12.05
CA VAL A 103 23.85 7.41 -12.04
C VAL A 103 22.94 8.52 -11.52
N TYR A 104 23.40 9.30 -10.54
CA TYR A 104 22.65 10.41 -9.97
C TYR A 104 23.05 11.74 -10.62
N PRO A 105 22.11 12.68 -10.76
CA PRO A 105 22.44 14.03 -11.20
C PRO A 105 23.32 14.74 -10.18
N ARG A 106 24.12 15.71 -10.65
CA ARG A 106 24.86 16.60 -9.75
C ARG A 106 23.87 17.46 -8.95
N LEU A 107 24.01 17.47 -7.62
CA LEU A 107 23.19 18.31 -6.73
C LEU A 107 23.27 19.79 -7.18
N GLY A 108 22.11 20.47 -7.18
CA GLY A 108 21.97 21.85 -7.63
C GLY A 108 21.91 22.06 -9.15
N SER A 109 22.14 21.02 -9.96
CA SER A 109 21.98 21.12 -11.41
C SER A 109 20.51 21.10 -11.82
N ARG A 110 20.19 21.72 -12.97
CA ARG A 110 18.83 21.67 -13.56
C ARG A 110 18.34 20.24 -13.83
N ALA A 111 19.26 19.28 -13.99
CA ALA A 111 18.91 17.88 -14.20
C ALA A 111 18.10 17.31 -13.03
N VAL A 112 18.37 17.73 -11.79
CA VAL A 112 17.64 17.28 -10.58
C VAL A 112 16.14 17.52 -10.73
N TYR A 113 15.74 18.60 -11.39
CA TYR A 113 14.35 19.07 -11.48
C TYR A 113 13.70 18.85 -12.86
N SER A 114 14.33 18.03 -13.70
CA SER A 114 13.87 17.84 -15.09
C SER A 114 12.79 16.77 -15.24
N GLY A 115 12.35 16.14 -14.15
CA GLY A 115 11.51 14.92 -14.16
C GLY A 115 12.21 13.66 -14.72
N GLY A 116 13.33 13.80 -15.43
CA GLY A 116 14.05 12.71 -16.10
C GLY A 116 15.24 12.13 -15.32
N SER A 117 15.41 12.49 -14.05
CA SER A 117 16.54 12.07 -13.21
C SER A 117 16.24 10.84 -12.38
N PHE A 118 17.25 9.98 -12.22
CA PHE A 118 17.17 8.84 -11.31
C PHE A 118 17.31 9.31 -9.87
N VAL A 119 16.22 9.20 -9.11
CA VAL A 119 16.08 9.69 -7.72
C VAL A 119 15.72 8.58 -6.74
N TYR A 120 16.02 7.34 -7.11
CA TYR A 120 15.71 6.14 -6.35
C TYR A 120 16.94 5.65 -5.60
N PRO A 121 16.81 4.83 -4.54
CA PRO A 121 17.99 4.17 -3.98
C PRO A 121 18.64 3.27 -5.03
N TYR A 122 19.96 3.20 -5.01
CA TYR A 122 20.78 2.59 -6.06
C TYR A 122 20.38 1.16 -6.42
N PHE A 123 19.92 0.35 -5.47
CA PHE A 123 19.47 -1.02 -5.73
C PHE A 123 18.33 -1.08 -6.77
N ALA A 124 17.51 -0.02 -6.87
CA ALA A 124 16.41 0.04 -7.83
C ALA A 124 16.90 0.08 -9.28
N ALA A 125 18.18 0.44 -9.53
CA ALA A 125 18.78 0.37 -10.86
C ALA A 125 19.18 -1.07 -11.26
N TRP A 126 19.42 -1.99 -10.31
CA TRP A 126 20.00 -3.30 -10.60
C TRP A 126 19.18 -4.17 -11.56
N PRO A 127 17.83 -4.29 -11.42
CA PRO A 127 17.04 -5.05 -12.39
C PRO A 127 17.13 -4.46 -13.81
N PHE A 128 17.31 -3.13 -13.89
CA PHE A 128 17.39 -2.42 -15.16
C PHE A 128 18.79 -2.43 -15.77
N VAL A 129 19.82 -2.88 -15.06
CA VAL A 129 21.15 -3.17 -15.65
C VAL A 129 21.03 -4.27 -16.72
N ALA A 130 20.22 -5.30 -16.46
CA ALA A 130 19.98 -6.36 -17.43
C ALA A 130 19.11 -5.87 -18.60
N LEU A 131 18.01 -5.17 -18.32
CA LEU A 131 17.14 -4.60 -19.35
C LEU A 131 17.86 -3.54 -20.20
N ALA A 132 18.80 -2.79 -19.63
CA ALA A 132 19.59 -1.79 -20.35
C ALA A 132 20.47 -2.36 -21.47
N ARG A 133 20.73 -3.67 -21.48
CA ARG A 133 21.49 -4.35 -22.54
C ARG A 133 20.65 -4.68 -23.76
N LEU A 134 19.32 -4.64 -23.64
CA LEU A 134 18.40 -4.93 -24.72
C LEU A 134 18.07 -3.64 -25.49
N SER A 135 17.44 -3.79 -26.66
CA SER A 135 16.87 -2.64 -27.37
C SER A 135 15.80 -1.95 -26.51
N SER A 136 15.65 -0.63 -26.65
CA SER A 136 14.64 0.14 -25.90
C SER A 136 13.24 -0.44 -26.06
N GLY A 137 12.86 -0.84 -27.29
CA GLY A 137 11.54 -1.47 -27.55
C GLY A 137 11.36 -2.80 -26.81
N THR A 138 12.37 -3.67 -26.81
CA THR A 138 12.31 -4.96 -26.09
C THR A 138 12.21 -4.74 -24.59
N SER A 139 12.98 -3.81 -24.03
CA SER A 139 12.95 -3.49 -22.59
C SER A 139 11.59 -2.94 -22.16
N THR A 140 11.02 -2.05 -22.97
CA THR A 140 9.67 -1.51 -22.74
C THR A 140 8.61 -2.61 -22.79
N ALA A 141 8.64 -3.48 -23.79
CA ALA A 141 7.69 -4.59 -23.88
C ALA A 141 7.80 -5.56 -22.70
N LEU A 142 9.02 -5.97 -22.32
CA LEU A 142 9.24 -6.88 -21.20
C LEU A 142 8.78 -6.27 -19.87
N PHE A 143 9.13 -5.01 -19.62
CA PHE A 143 8.73 -4.32 -18.40
C PHE A 143 7.22 -4.10 -18.34
N PHE A 144 6.58 -3.75 -19.46
CA PHE A 144 5.12 -3.64 -19.56
C PHE A 144 4.43 -4.97 -19.24
N VAL A 145 4.87 -6.08 -19.85
CA VAL A 145 4.33 -7.42 -19.61
C VAL A 145 4.50 -7.80 -18.13
N LEU A 146 5.66 -7.54 -17.54
CA LEU A 146 5.90 -7.78 -16.12
C LEU A 146 4.91 -7.01 -15.23
N CYS A 147 4.71 -5.72 -15.50
CA CYS A 147 3.74 -4.89 -14.77
C CYS A 147 2.30 -5.42 -14.91
N VAL A 148 1.86 -5.73 -16.13
CA VAL A 148 0.52 -6.29 -16.37
C VAL A 148 0.34 -7.63 -15.65
N CYS A 149 1.30 -8.55 -15.77
CA CYS A 149 1.25 -9.83 -15.09
C CYS A 149 1.19 -9.67 -13.56
N ALA A 150 1.96 -8.74 -12.99
CA ALA A 150 1.92 -8.45 -11.56
C ALA A 150 0.56 -7.93 -11.10
N VAL A 151 -0.05 -7.02 -11.86
CA VAL A 151 -1.39 -6.46 -11.59
C VAL A 151 -2.45 -7.56 -11.67
N LEU A 152 -2.44 -8.36 -12.73
CA LEU A 152 -3.37 -9.49 -12.89
C LEU A 152 -3.23 -10.49 -11.75
N ALA A 153 -1.98 -10.87 -11.40
CA ALA A 153 -1.71 -11.77 -10.29
C ALA A 153 -2.22 -11.21 -8.96
N ALA A 154 -2.02 -9.92 -8.70
CA ALA A 154 -2.50 -9.26 -7.49
C ALA A 154 -4.03 -9.25 -7.40
N CYS A 155 -4.74 -9.05 -8.51
CA CYS A 155 -6.21 -9.06 -8.54
C CYS A 155 -6.80 -10.48 -8.45
N VAL A 156 -6.23 -11.46 -9.14
CA VAL A 156 -6.82 -12.81 -9.30
C VAL A 156 -6.46 -13.77 -8.16
N SER A 157 -5.32 -13.58 -7.49
CA SER A 157 -4.84 -14.52 -6.47
C SER A 157 -5.76 -14.68 -5.24
N GLY A 158 -6.88 -13.95 -5.16
CA GLY A 158 -7.81 -13.95 -4.02
C GLY A 158 -8.81 -15.12 -4.01
N GLY A 159 -8.61 -16.13 -4.87
CA GLY A 159 -9.46 -17.32 -4.98
C GLY A 159 -10.81 -17.09 -5.63
N ARG A 160 -11.17 -15.83 -5.91
CA ARG A 160 -12.38 -15.48 -6.66
C ARG A 160 -12.03 -15.40 -8.14
N HIS A 161 -12.67 -16.23 -8.95
CA HIS A 161 -12.65 -16.14 -10.41
C HIS A 161 -13.51 -14.95 -10.89
N ASP A 162 -13.29 -13.76 -10.32
CA ASP A 162 -13.96 -12.53 -10.71
C ASP A 162 -12.99 -11.69 -11.57
N PRO A 163 -13.26 -11.49 -12.88
CA PRO A 163 -12.39 -10.70 -13.75
C PRO A 163 -12.45 -9.19 -13.44
N TRP A 164 -13.51 -8.74 -12.77
CA TRP A 164 -13.82 -7.32 -12.67
C TRP A 164 -12.81 -6.49 -11.88
N PRO A 165 -12.25 -6.93 -10.74
CA PRO A 165 -11.20 -6.17 -10.07
C PRO A 165 -9.98 -5.92 -10.95
N ALA A 166 -9.54 -6.93 -11.71
CA ALA A 166 -8.43 -6.78 -12.64
C ALA A 166 -8.76 -5.79 -13.77
N ALA A 167 -9.93 -5.97 -14.41
CA ALA A 167 -10.39 -5.09 -15.48
C ALA A 167 -10.55 -3.64 -15.02
N LEU A 168 -11.21 -3.40 -13.87
CA LEU A 168 -11.44 -2.04 -13.35
C LEU A 168 -10.17 -1.35 -12.88
N VAL A 169 -9.21 -2.08 -12.31
CA VAL A 169 -7.88 -1.53 -11.97
C VAL A 169 -7.15 -1.14 -13.25
N LEU A 170 -7.11 -2.01 -14.26
CA LEU A 170 -6.47 -1.74 -15.55
C LEU A 170 -7.14 -0.58 -16.31
N CYS A 171 -8.47 -0.44 -16.23
CA CYS A 171 -9.22 0.66 -16.84
C CYS A 171 -9.09 1.99 -16.08
N SER A 172 -8.50 2.02 -14.88
CA SER A 172 -8.30 3.28 -14.16
C SER A 172 -7.21 4.12 -14.84
N ALA A 173 -7.44 5.42 -14.96
CA ALA A 173 -6.48 6.35 -15.56
C ALA A 173 -5.13 6.35 -14.82
N PHE A 174 -5.13 6.10 -13.50
CA PHE A 174 -3.91 5.97 -12.70
C PHE A 174 -3.05 4.78 -13.14
N MET A 175 -3.67 3.62 -13.39
CA MET A 175 -2.95 2.43 -13.87
C MET A 175 -2.49 2.62 -15.32
N ILE A 176 -3.34 3.14 -16.20
CA ILE A 176 -2.99 3.41 -17.60
C ILE A 176 -1.79 4.35 -17.67
N THR A 177 -1.80 5.45 -16.90
CA THR A 177 -0.67 6.38 -16.82
C THR A 177 0.59 5.69 -16.31
N GLY A 178 0.49 4.86 -15.26
CA GLY A 178 1.64 4.11 -14.75
C GLY A 178 2.24 3.15 -15.79
N LEU A 179 1.40 2.52 -16.61
CA LEU A 179 1.83 1.64 -17.70
C LEU A 179 2.42 2.42 -18.88
N GLN A 180 1.81 3.54 -19.29
CA GLN A 180 2.31 4.43 -20.36
C GLN A 180 3.73 4.92 -20.05
N LEU A 181 3.93 5.42 -18.83
CA LEU A 181 5.22 5.96 -18.39
C LEU A 181 6.26 4.86 -18.14
N GLY A 182 5.83 3.60 -17.98
CA GLY A 182 6.71 2.53 -17.51
C GLY A 182 7.19 2.78 -16.07
N ALA A 183 6.30 3.29 -15.22
CA ALA A 183 6.56 3.58 -13.82
C ALA A 183 6.60 2.30 -12.97
N LEU A 184 7.17 2.38 -11.76
CA LEU A 184 7.11 1.28 -10.79
C LEU A 184 5.73 1.11 -10.14
N SER A 185 4.82 2.07 -10.28
CA SER A 185 3.53 2.07 -9.57
C SER A 185 2.65 0.83 -9.78
N PRO A 186 2.55 0.21 -10.97
CA PRO A 186 1.85 -1.07 -11.13
C PRO A 186 2.44 -2.20 -10.26
N LEU A 187 3.77 -2.25 -10.13
CA LEU A 187 4.46 -3.21 -9.27
C LEU A 187 4.26 -2.89 -7.79
N LEU A 188 4.23 -1.61 -7.41
CA LEU A 188 3.95 -1.17 -6.04
C LEU A 188 2.50 -1.47 -5.63
N PHE A 189 1.53 -1.31 -6.55
CA PHE A 189 0.16 -1.77 -6.35
C PHE A 189 0.11 -3.27 -6.08
N ALA A 190 0.75 -4.08 -6.94
CA ALA A 190 0.80 -5.52 -6.75
C ALA A 190 1.47 -5.89 -5.42
N GLY A 191 2.58 -5.22 -5.11
CA GLY A 191 3.29 -5.33 -3.83
C GLY A 191 2.40 -5.03 -2.63
N ALA A 192 1.65 -3.92 -2.64
CA ALA A 192 0.72 -3.57 -1.56
C ALA A 192 -0.36 -4.65 -1.36
N VAL A 193 -0.97 -5.13 -2.44
CA VAL A 193 -1.97 -6.21 -2.37
C VAL A 193 -1.36 -7.50 -1.82
N PHE A 194 -0.16 -7.88 -2.26
CA PHE A 194 0.52 -9.08 -1.78
C PHE A 194 1.02 -8.93 -0.33
N LEU A 195 1.44 -7.74 0.10
CA LEU A 195 1.78 -7.47 1.51
C LEU A 195 0.58 -7.71 2.42
N TRP A 196 -0.60 -7.23 2.02
CA TRP A 196 -1.85 -7.52 2.74
C TRP A 196 -2.13 -9.03 2.83
N ARG A 197 -1.85 -9.79 1.78
CA ARG A 197 -2.07 -11.25 1.74
C ARG A 197 -1.04 -12.03 2.54
N LEU A 198 0.20 -11.54 2.58
CA LEU A 198 1.32 -12.13 3.32
C LEU A 198 1.39 -11.70 4.78
N ARG A 199 0.40 -10.94 5.29
CA ARG A 199 0.38 -10.39 6.65
C ARG A 199 0.54 -11.41 7.79
N GLU A 200 0.15 -12.66 7.54
CA GLU A 200 0.31 -13.78 8.48
C GLU A 200 1.68 -14.47 8.37
N ARG A 201 2.46 -14.15 7.34
CA ARG A 201 3.74 -14.80 7.02
C ARG A 201 4.87 -13.78 7.17
N PRO A 202 5.39 -13.55 8.38
CA PRO A 202 6.27 -12.42 8.67
C PRO A 202 7.55 -12.41 7.80
N PHE A 203 8.13 -13.57 7.51
CA PHE A 203 9.29 -13.68 6.63
C PHE A 203 8.96 -13.33 5.17
N GLY A 204 7.89 -13.92 4.61
CA GLY A 204 7.45 -13.63 3.25
C GLY A 204 7.02 -12.16 3.07
N LEU A 205 6.35 -11.60 4.09
CA LEU A 205 6.04 -10.18 4.14
C LEU A 205 7.31 -9.33 4.13
N ALA A 206 8.31 -9.65 4.95
CA ALA A 206 9.55 -8.88 5.02
C ALA A 206 10.33 -8.88 3.70
N LEU A 207 10.42 -10.05 3.05
CA LEU A 207 11.09 -10.20 1.75
C LEU A 207 10.43 -9.35 0.66
N LEU A 208 9.09 -9.21 0.69
CA LEU A 208 8.36 -8.36 -0.23
C LEU A 208 8.38 -6.88 0.18
N ALA A 209 8.30 -6.59 1.47
CA ALA A 209 8.22 -5.22 1.99
C ALA A 209 9.50 -4.44 1.68
N ALA A 210 10.67 -5.08 1.81
CA ALA A 210 11.96 -4.45 1.56
C ALA A 210 12.03 -3.79 0.17
N PRO A 211 11.88 -4.51 -0.97
CA PRO A 211 11.91 -3.88 -2.28
C PRO A 211 10.75 -2.93 -2.53
N VAL A 212 9.53 -3.20 -2.03
CA VAL A 212 8.36 -2.32 -2.24
C VAL A 212 8.56 -0.96 -1.57
N VAL A 213 8.94 -0.95 -0.30
CA VAL A 213 9.13 0.28 0.49
C VAL A 213 10.43 0.98 0.10
N ALA A 214 11.53 0.25 -0.09
CA ALA A 214 12.80 0.86 -0.46
C ALA A 214 12.77 1.47 -1.87
N SER A 215 11.98 0.92 -2.81
CA SER A 215 11.88 1.50 -4.16
C SER A 215 11.15 2.83 -4.16
N LYS A 216 10.23 3.06 -3.22
CA LYS A 216 9.56 4.34 -3.04
C LYS A 216 9.38 4.61 -1.55
N LEU A 217 10.34 5.33 -0.98
CA LEU A 217 10.40 5.60 0.47
C LEU A 217 9.14 6.26 1.05
N PHE A 218 8.33 6.92 0.22
CA PHE A 218 7.04 7.45 0.66
C PHE A 218 6.07 6.37 1.15
N LEU A 219 6.30 5.09 0.83
CA LEU A 219 5.54 3.95 1.34
C LEU A 219 5.98 3.49 2.73
N ALA A 220 7.00 4.09 3.35
CA ALA A 220 7.41 3.72 4.71
C ALA A 220 6.26 3.81 5.75
N PRO A 221 5.36 4.81 5.73
CA PRO A 221 4.19 4.86 6.61
C PRO A 221 3.26 3.66 6.47
N LEU A 222 3.26 2.95 5.33
CA LEU A 222 2.52 1.70 5.16
C LEU A 222 2.86 0.71 6.26
N LEU A 223 4.13 0.58 6.64
CA LEU A 223 4.59 -0.39 7.65
C LEU A 223 3.98 -0.14 9.04
N LEU A 224 3.54 1.08 9.35
CA LEU A 224 2.90 1.40 10.63
C LEU A 224 1.63 0.58 10.86
N TRP A 225 0.97 0.08 9.81
CA TRP A 225 -0.18 -0.80 9.97
C TRP A 225 0.15 -2.08 10.76
N LEU A 226 1.36 -2.61 10.63
CA LEU A 226 1.82 -3.78 11.39
C LEU A 226 1.94 -3.45 12.88
N LEU A 227 2.35 -2.22 13.21
CA LEU A 227 2.38 -1.74 14.58
C LEU A 227 0.97 -1.63 15.14
N LEU A 228 0.06 -1.00 14.39
CA LEU A 228 -1.34 -0.80 14.78
C LEU A 228 -2.08 -2.12 14.95
N ALA A 229 -1.83 -3.09 14.07
CA ALA A 229 -2.35 -4.45 14.13
C ALA A 229 -1.59 -5.37 15.12
N ARG A 230 -0.67 -4.83 15.92
CA ARG A 230 0.12 -5.56 16.93
C ARG A 230 0.98 -6.71 16.37
N ARG A 231 1.34 -6.66 15.09
CA ARG A 231 2.19 -7.63 14.38
C ARG A 231 3.68 -7.26 14.51
N TYR A 232 4.17 -7.16 15.75
CA TYR A 232 5.52 -6.65 16.04
C TYR A 232 6.64 -7.46 15.36
N ARG A 233 6.50 -8.79 15.25
CA ARG A 233 7.48 -9.64 14.55
C ARG A 233 7.56 -9.32 13.06
N ALA A 234 6.40 -9.16 12.40
CA ALA A 234 6.35 -8.79 10.99
C ALA A 234 6.91 -7.39 10.77
N LEU A 235 6.59 -6.43 11.65
CA LEU A 235 7.15 -5.08 11.63
C LEU A 235 8.68 -5.12 11.75
N ALA A 236 9.21 -5.83 12.74
CA ALA A 236 10.65 -5.93 12.97
C ALA A 236 11.37 -6.51 11.75
N TYR A 237 10.87 -7.61 11.17
CA TYR A 237 11.48 -8.22 9.99
C TYR A 237 11.37 -7.32 8.75
N ALA A 238 10.21 -6.70 8.51
CA ALA A 238 10.01 -5.81 7.37
C ALA A 238 10.91 -4.57 7.46
N SER A 239 10.97 -3.93 8.63
CA SER A 239 11.84 -2.78 8.88
C SER A 239 13.32 -3.16 8.76
N ALA A 240 13.74 -4.28 9.37
CA ALA A 240 15.12 -4.75 9.28
C ALA A 240 15.53 -5.08 7.84
N ALA A 241 14.69 -5.78 7.09
CA ALA A 241 14.96 -6.12 5.69
C ALA A 241 15.00 -4.87 4.79
N THR A 242 14.10 -3.90 5.00
CA THR A 242 14.10 -2.63 4.27
C THR A 242 15.38 -1.83 4.57
N LEU A 243 15.75 -1.70 5.84
CA LEU A 243 16.96 -1.01 6.26
C LEU A 243 18.22 -1.71 5.75
N ALA A 244 18.27 -3.05 5.77
CA ALA A 244 19.38 -3.82 5.23
C ALA A 244 19.54 -3.62 3.72
N LEU A 245 18.44 -3.61 2.96
CA LEU A 245 18.45 -3.34 1.52
C LEU A 245 18.90 -1.90 1.21
N LEU A 246 18.44 -0.92 1.98
CA LEU A 246 18.88 0.47 1.85
C LEU A 246 20.36 0.64 2.22
N ALA A 247 20.81 0.01 3.31
CA ALA A 247 22.21 0.02 3.72
C ALA A 247 23.11 -0.60 2.64
N LEU A 248 22.72 -1.75 2.09
CA LEU A 248 23.41 -2.37 0.97
C LEU A 248 23.42 -1.46 -0.27
N SER A 249 22.28 -0.82 -0.56
CA SER A 249 22.15 0.13 -1.65
C SER A 249 23.10 1.33 -1.50
N PHE A 250 23.32 1.85 -0.29
CA PHE A 250 24.24 2.96 -0.05
C PHE A 250 25.70 2.50 0.02
N ALA A 251 25.96 1.30 0.53
CA ALA A 251 27.31 0.72 0.56
C ALA A 251 27.85 0.43 -0.85
N LEU A 252 26.99 -0.03 -1.76
CA LEU A 252 27.34 -0.30 -3.16
C LEU A 252 27.07 0.90 -4.09
N GLY A 253 26.42 1.95 -3.59
CA GLY A 253 25.98 3.10 -4.37
C GLY A 253 27.02 4.21 -4.46
N PRO A 254 26.96 5.04 -5.52
CA PRO A 254 27.91 6.14 -5.72
C PRO A 254 27.68 7.35 -4.79
N ILE A 255 26.56 7.40 -4.05
CA ILE A 255 26.27 8.46 -3.09
C ILE A 255 25.82 7.86 -1.75
N GLY A 256 26.24 8.49 -0.65
CA GLY A 256 25.80 8.13 0.69
C GLY A 256 24.40 8.69 1.04
N PRO A 257 23.85 8.30 2.21
CA PRO A 257 22.48 8.63 2.61
C PRO A 257 22.22 10.14 2.75
N ILE A 258 23.19 10.91 3.24
CA ILE A 258 23.03 12.37 3.43
C ILE A 258 22.85 13.09 2.08
N LYS A 259 23.71 12.80 1.10
CA LYS A 259 23.61 13.37 -0.26
C LYS A 259 22.32 12.95 -0.95
N TYR A 260 21.88 11.71 -0.71
CA TYR A 260 20.61 11.22 -1.22
C TYR A 260 19.41 11.96 -0.60
N LEU A 261 19.41 12.23 0.71
CA LEU A 261 18.38 13.05 1.34
C LEU A 261 18.37 14.49 0.83
N GLN A 262 19.54 15.08 0.59
CA GLN A 262 19.65 16.40 -0.05
C GLN A 262 19.07 16.40 -1.47
N LEU A 263 19.30 15.34 -2.25
CA LEU A 263 18.72 15.16 -3.57
C LEU A 263 17.19 15.11 -3.51
N LEU A 264 16.63 14.32 -2.58
CA LEU A 264 15.18 14.21 -2.39
C LEU A 264 14.55 15.52 -1.89
N SER A 265 15.22 16.22 -0.98
CA SER A 265 14.75 17.52 -0.47
C SER A 265 14.72 18.57 -1.57
N ALA A 266 15.78 18.66 -2.38
CA ALA A 266 15.83 19.57 -3.52
C ALA A 266 14.73 19.26 -4.54
N LEU A 267 14.54 17.99 -4.88
CA LEU A 267 13.47 17.54 -5.76
C LEU A 267 12.09 17.91 -5.20
N GLY A 268 11.83 17.59 -3.92
CA GLY A 268 10.55 17.88 -3.26
C GLY A 268 10.22 19.37 -3.21
N ALA A 269 11.21 20.22 -2.96
CA ALA A 269 11.03 21.68 -2.95
C ALA A 269 10.58 22.21 -4.32
N HIS A 270 10.99 21.57 -5.41
CA HIS A 270 10.62 21.99 -6.77
C HIS A 270 9.31 21.34 -7.26
N GLU A 271 9.20 20.02 -7.12
CA GLU A 271 8.13 19.23 -7.73
C GLU A 271 6.82 19.25 -6.91
N SER A 272 6.87 19.62 -5.63
CA SER A 272 5.69 19.55 -4.75
C SER A 272 4.51 20.36 -5.27
N ARG A 273 4.74 21.56 -5.82
CA ARG A 273 3.68 22.42 -6.37
C ARG A 273 3.02 21.85 -7.63
N ALA A 274 3.74 21.05 -8.40
CA ALA A 274 3.23 20.41 -9.61
C ALA A 274 2.51 19.08 -9.32
N GLY A 275 2.67 18.54 -8.11
CA GLY A 275 2.10 17.26 -7.71
C GLY A 275 0.61 17.32 -7.34
N PHE A 276 0.00 16.14 -7.29
CA PHE A 276 -1.37 15.87 -6.84
C PHE A 276 -1.48 15.73 -5.31
N GLY A 277 -0.43 16.07 -4.56
CA GLY A 277 -0.32 15.82 -3.13
C GLY A 277 -0.95 16.92 -2.28
N LEU A 278 -1.29 16.61 -1.03
CA LEU A 278 -1.81 17.60 -0.07
C LEU A 278 -0.83 18.76 0.15
N ILE A 279 0.48 18.46 0.26
CA ILE A 279 1.52 19.46 0.47
C ILE A 279 1.53 20.46 -0.71
N GLY A 280 1.52 19.95 -1.95
CA GLY A 280 1.42 20.76 -3.16
C GLY A 280 0.16 21.61 -3.20
N ALA A 281 -1.00 21.03 -2.89
CA ALA A 281 -2.28 21.73 -2.84
C ALA A 281 -2.26 22.91 -1.86
N LEU A 282 -1.73 22.70 -0.66
CA LEU A 282 -1.60 23.73 0.36
C LEU A 282 -0.61 24.84 -0.05
N MET A 283 0.52 24.46 -0.67
CA MET A 283 1.49 25.43 -1.19
C MET A 283 0.90 26.28 -2.32
N ASN A 284 0.09 25.69 -3.20
CA ASN A 284 -0.62 26.41 -4.25
C ASN A 284 -1.74 27.31 -3.69
N ALA A 285 -2.26 26.99 -2.50
CA ALA A 285 -3.15 27.85 -1.73
C ALA A 285 -2.42 28.98 -0.96
N GLY A 286 -1.10 29.12 -1.15
CA GLY A 286 -0.30 30.20 -0.57
C GLY A 286 0.36 29.89 0.78
N LEU A 287 0.24 28.65 1.29
CA LEU A 287 0.93 28.28 2.53
C LEU A 287 2.44 28.13 2.29
N ALA A 288 3.23 28.56 3.28
CA ALA A 288 4.66 28.29 3.29
C ALA A 288 4.94 26.77 3.34
N PRO A 289 6.03 26.28 2.73
CA PRO A 289 6.33 24.84 2.66
C PRO A 289 6.27 24.11 4.01
N ALA A 290 6.90 24.69 5.04
CA ALA A 290 6.90 24.12 6.39
C ALA A 290 5.49 24.00 7.01
N VAL A 291 4.61 24.97 6.73
CA VAL A 291 3.22 24.96 7.23
C VAL A 291 2.41 23.91 6.47
N ALA A 292 2.62 23.76 5.16
CA ALA A 292 1.97 22.73 4.34
C ALA A 292 2.38 21.32 4.79
N GLU A 293 3.66 21.09 5.04
CA GLU A 293 4.20 19.83 5.57
C GLU A 293 3.66 19.51 6.97
N ALA A 294 3.69 20.49 7.89
CA ALA A 294 3.13 20.33 9.23
C ALA A 294 1.63 20.03 9.20
N SER A 295 0.88 20.64 8.28
CA SER A 295 -0.55 20.38 8.10
C SER A 295 -0.80 18.96 7.60
N ALA A 296 -0.02 18.51 6.61
CA ALA A 296 -0.10 17.15 6.10
C ALA A 296 0.25 16.09 7.18
N LEU A 297 1.27 16.37 7.99
CA LEU A 297 1.66 15.54 9.13
C LEU A 297 0.55 15.48 10.18
N THR A 298 -0.05 16.62 10.53
CA THR A 298 -1.15 16.71 11.51
C THR A 298 -2.36 15.89 11.05
N LEU A 299 -2.77 16.04 9.80
CA LEU A 299 -3.88 15.27 9.22
C LEU A 299 -3.57 13.77 9.20
N THR A 300 -2.34 13.41 8.83
CA THR A 300 -1.91 12.00 8.81
C THR A 300 -1.91 11.38 10.20
N LEU A 301 -1.43 12.12 11.22
CA LEU A 301 -1.44 11.65 12.60
C LEU A 301 -2.87 11.47 13.12
N ALA A 302 -3.77 12.41 12.83
CA ALA A 302 -5.19 12.29 13.17
C ALA A 302 -5.83 11.04 12.52
N LEU A 303 -5.53 10.79 11.25
CA LEU A 303 -5.98 9.60 10.52
C LEU A 303 -5.44 8.30 11.13
N LEU A 304 -4.15 8.24 11.45
CA LEU A 304 -3.54 7.05 12.07
C LEU A 304 -4.06 6.80 13.49
N ILE A 305 -4.30 7.85 14.28
CA ILE A 305 -4.93 7.74 15.61
C ILE A 305 -6.37 7.22 15.46
N GLY A 306 -7.16 7.76 14.53
CA GLY A 306 -8.51 7.29 14.24
C GLY A 306 -8.53 5.81 13.83
N ALA A 307 -7.62 5.41 12.95
CA ALA A 307 -7.45 4.02 12.54
C ALA A 307 -7.02 3.11 13.70
N CYS A 308 -6.13 3.58 14.58
CA CYS A 308 -5.70 2.87 15.78
C CYS A 308 -6.88 2.64 16.74
N VAL A 309 -7.66 3.69 17.02
CA VAL A 309 -8.87 3.59 17.86
C VAL A 309 -9.89 2.63 17.25
N HIS A 310 -10.13 2.73 15.94
CA HIS A 310 -11.06 1.84 15.24
C HIS A 310 -10.59 0.38 15.27
N CYS A 311 -9.33 0.13 14.92
CA CYS A 311 -8.73 -1.20 14.93
C CYS A 311 -8.76 -1.81 16.34
N ARG A 312 -8.52 -1.03 17.39
CA ARG A 312 -8.61 -1.51 18.79
C ARG A 312 -10.03 -1.86 19.22
N ARG A 313 -11.05 -1.22 18.63
CA ARG A 313 -12.47 -1.46 18.96
C ARG A 313 -13.09 -2.61 18.18
N THR A 314 -12.65 -2.82 16.94
CA THR A 314 -13.27 -3.76 15.99
C THR A 314 -12.42 -4.98 15.66
N ASP A 315 -11.13 -4.93 15.99
CA ASP A 315 -10.11 -5.89 15.53
C ASP A 315 -9.96 -5.96 14.00
N ASP A 316 -10.46 -4.94 13.27
CA ASP A 316 -10.35 -4.88 11.81
C ASP A 316 -9.04 -4.21 11.36
N GLU A 317 -8.00 -5.02 11.18
CA GLU A 317 -6.70 -4.56 10.69
C GLU A 317 -6.74 -4.02 9.24
N ARG A 318 -7.83 -4.24 8.48
CA ARG A 318 -7.98 -3.68 7.12
C ARG A 318 -7.98 -2.15 7.15
N VAL A 319 -8.60 -1.56 8.17
CA VAL A 319 -8.64 -0.11 8.35
C VAL A 319 -7.24 0.43 8.61
N ALA A 320 -6.43 -0.26 9.40
CA ALA A 320 -5.03 0.11 9.65
C ALA A 320 -4.18 0.02 8.37
N PHE A 321 -4.37 -1.01 7.54
CA PHE A 321 -3.68 -1.14 6.25
C PHE A 321 -4.05 0.01 5.30
N CYS A 322 -5.35 0.32 5.18
CA CYS A 322 -5.83 1.42 4.36
C CYS A 322 -5.28 2.76 4.86
N ALA A 323 -5.24 2.95 6.19
CA ALA A 323 -4.64 4.12 6.80
C ALA A 323 -3.15 4.27 6.46
N GLY A 324 -2.40 3.18 6.45
CA GLY A 324 -0.99 3.17 6.04
C GLY A 324 -0.78 3.61 4.58
N ILE A 325 -1.63 3.17 3.65
CA ILE A 325 -1.59 3.63 2.25
C ILE A 325 -1.94 5.12 2.16
N VAL A 326 -3.03 5.57 2.79
CA VAL A 326 -3.44 6.98 2.73
C VAL A 326 -2.40 7.88 3.40
N ALA A 327 -1.83 7.48 4.54
CA ALA A 327 -0.73 8.18 5.19
C ALA A 327 0.49 8.34 4.26
N SER A 328 0.82 7.29 3.50
CA SER A 328 1.91 7.33 2.52
C SER A 328 1.64 8.36 1.41
N LEU A 329 0.39 8.46 0.94
CA LEU A 329 -0.02 9.43 -0.09
C LEU A 329 -0.13 10.86 0.44
N LEU A 330 -0.54 11.06 1.70
CA LEU A 330 -0.67 12.40 2.30
C LEU A 330 0.68 13.01 2.66
N LEU A 331 1.62 12.20 3.15
CA LEU A 331 2.95 12.67 3.59
C LEU A 331 3.95 12.86 2.46
N THR A 332 3.68 12.36 1.26
CA THR A 332 4.65 12.49 0.17
C THR A 332 4.66 13.92 -0.38
N PRO A 333 5.83 14.59 -0.44
CA PRO A 333 5.92 15.94 -1.01
C PRO A 333 5.68 15.91 -2.53
N VAL A 334 5.97 14.78 -3.19
CA VAL A 334 5.83 14.63 -4.64
C VAL A 334 4.89 13.45 -4.93
N LEU A 335 3.61 13.77 -5.14
CA LEU A 335 2.59 12.79 -5.50
C LEU A 335 2.23 12.94 -6.97
N TRP A 336 2.59 11.97 -7.81
CA TRP A 336 2.11 11.92 -9.19
C TRP A 336 0.80 11.12 -9.29
N SER A 337 -0.02 11.41 -10.30
CA SER A 337 -1.32 10.77 -10.50
C SER A 337 -1.26 9.24 -10.50
N HIS A 338 -0.25 8.66 -11.14
CA HIS A 338 -0.06 7.22 -11.21
C HIS A 338 0.31 6.56 -9.88
N TYR A 339 0.62 7.31 -8.81
CA TYR A 339 0.78 6.76 -7.45
C TYR A 339 -0.56 6.47 -6.79
N LEU A 340 -1.65 7.13 -7.23
CA LEU A 340 -3.01 6.89 -6.73
C LEU A 340 -3.56 5.51 -7.11
N VAL A 341 -2.83 4.76 -7.94
CA VAL A 341 -3.07 3.33 -8.20
C VAL A 341 -2.95 2.46 -6.95
N LEU A 342 -2.45 3.00 -5.83
CA LEU A 342 -2.48 2.33 -4.53
C LEU A 342 -3.88 2.35 -3.88
N LEU A 343 -4.77 3.28 -4.27
CA LEU A 343 -6.13 3.33 -3.74
C LEU A 343 -6.95 2.07 -4.07
N PRO A 344 -6.94 1.51 -5.30
CA PRO A 344 -7.57 0.21 -5.54
C PRO A 344 -7.05 -0.94 -4.66
N ALA A 345 -5.79 -0.90 -4.21
CA ALA A 345 -5.26 -1.93 -3.30
C ALA A 345 -6.00 -1.93 -1.95
N THR A 346 -6.37 -0.75 -1.45
CA THR A 346 -7.20 -0.62 -0.24
C THR A 346 -8.59 -1.23 -0.45
N LEU A 347 -9.24 -0.97 -1.58
CA LEU A 347 -10.57 -1.50 -1.90
C LEU A 347 -10.54 -3.03 -2.02
N ILE A 348 -9.48 -3.58 -2.59
CA ILE A 348 -9.24 -5.03 -2.65
C ILE A 348 -9.04 -5.61 -1.25
N ALA A 349 -8.21 -4.98 -0.40
CA ALA A 349 -7.98 -5.40 0.98
C ALA A 349 -9.29 -5.37 1.82
N LEU A 350 -10.12 -4.35 1.62
CA LEU A 350 -11.43 -4.21 2.25
C LEU A 350 -12.50 -5.16 1.72
N ARG A 351 -12.22 -5.87 0.61
CA ARG A 351 -13.22 -6.60 -0.17
C ARG A 351 -14.45 -5.71 -0.44
N ALA A 352 -14.18 -4.49 -0.90
CA ALA A 352 -15.21 -3.52 -1.22
C ALA A 352 -16.12 -4.06 -2.35
N PRO A 353 -17.43 -3.74 -2.34
CA PRO A 353 -18.32 -4.13 -3.43
C PRO A 353 -17.87 -3.45 -4.73
N ARG A 354 -18.12 -4.12 -5.86
CA ARG A 354 -17.67 -3.72 -7.20
C ARG A 354 -17.94 -2.25 -7.54
N ARG A 355 -19.07 -1.71 -7.08
CA ARG A 355 -19.43 -0.30 -7.30
C ARG A 355 -18.34 0.69 -6.88
N TRP A 356 -17.59 0.43 -5.82
CA TRP A 356 -16.50 1.33 -5.39
C TRP A 356 -15.30 1.28 -6.34
N LEU A 357 -14.98 0.12 -6.91
CA LEU A 357 -13.96 0.02 -7.94
C LEU A 357 -14.41 0.72 -9.23
N ILE A 358 -15.69 0.62 -9.59
CA ILE A 358 -16.27 1.37 -10.72
C ILE A 358 -16.17 2.88 -10.46
N THR A 359 -16.62 3.35 -9.30
CA THR A 359 -16.53 4.77 -8.92
C THR A 359 -15.09 5.26 -8.94
N LEU A 360 -14.14 4.50 -8.40
CA LEU A 360 -12.73 4.87 -8.41
C LEU A 360 -12.14 4.88 -9.82
N ALA A 361 -12.48 3.90 -10.66
CA ALA A 361 -12.06 3.87 -12.05
C ALA A 361 -12.57 5.12 -12.79
N LEU A 362 -13.88 5.44 -12.70
CA LEU A 362 -14.46 6.63 -13.32
C LEU A 362 -13.87 7.94 -12.75
N ALA A 363 -13.76 8.05 -11.43
CA ALA A 363 -13.17 9.23 -10.78
C ALA A 363 -11.72 9.45 -11.20
N SER A 364 -10.94 8.38 -11.43
CA SER A 364 -9.55 8.53 -11.86
C SER A 364 -9.40 9.27 -13.19
N TRP A 365 -10.34 9.10 -14.13
CA TRP A 365 -10.36 9.83 -15.39
C TRP A 365 -10.64 11.31 -15.22
N ALA A 366 -11.51 11.67 -14.27
CA ALA A 366 -11.80 13.07 -13.95
C ALA A 366 -10.64 13.74 -13.18
N ILE A 367 -9.94 12.98 -12.33
CA ILE A 367 -8.82 13.50 -11.52
C ILE A 367 -7.57 13.72 -12.38
N ALA A 368 -7.18 12.71 -13.17
CA ALA A 368 -5.95 12.74 -13.94
C ALA A 368 -6.08 11.80 -15.15
N PRO A 369 -6.60 12.29 -16.30
CA PRO A 369 -6.68 11.49 -17.51
C PRO A 369 -5.28 11.02 -17.96
N PRO A 370 -5.19 9.89 -18.69
CA PRO A 370 -3.91 9.38 -19.20
C PRO A 370 -3.17 10.38 -20.07
N HIS A 371 -1.85 10.25 -20.16
CA HIS A 371 -1.03 11.18 -20.95
C HIS A 371 -1.43 11.14 -22.42
N GLY A 372 -1.49 12.33 -23.04
CA GLY A 372 -1.92 12.52 -24.43
C GLY A 372 -3.43 12.45 -24.65
N VAL A 373 -4.22 12.25 -23.59
CA VAL A 373 -5.68 12.34 -23.65
C VAL A 373 -6.11 13.74 -23.22
N HIS A 374 -6.71 14.49 -24.14
CA HIS A 374 -7.28 15.81 -23.87
C HIS A 374 -8.79 15.67 -23.72
N LEU A 375 -9.31 15.97 -22.53
CA LEU A 375 -10.75 16.05 -22.29
C LEU A 375 -11.19 17.49 -22.56
N ASP A 376 -11.89 17.68 -23.68
CA ASP A 376 -12.31 18.97 -24.21
C ASP A 376 -13.48 19.53 -23.37
N THR A 377 -13.17 20.10 -22.20
CA THR A 377 -14.18 20.68 -21.31
C THR A 377 -13.57 21.77 -20.44
N ASP A 378 -14.05 23.01 -20.59
CA ASP A 378 -13.78 24.14 -19.68
C ASP A 378 -14.13 23.80 -18.21
N LEU A 379 -15.06 22.86 -18.03
CA LEU A 379 -15.44 22.26 -16.74
C LEU A 379 -14.31 21.45 -16.08
N VAL A 380 -13.47 20.76 -16.88
CA VAL A 380 -12.36 19.95 -16.38
C VAL A 380 -11.14 20.81 -16.06
N ALA A 381 -10.94 21.96 -16.72
CA ALA A 381 -9.83 22.86 -16.40
C ALA A 381 -9.84 23.31 -14.92
N GLY A 382 -11.02 23.65 -14.37
CA GLY A 382 -11.20 23.96 -12.94
C GLY A 382 -11.08 22.76 -12.00
N VAL A 383 -11.36 21.55 -12.50
CA VAL A 383 -11.22 20.27 -11.77
C VAL A 383 -9.75 19.80 -11.77
N THR A 384 -9.00 20.05 -12.85
CA THR A 384 -7.57 19.72 -12.97
C THR A 384 -6.69 20.65 -12.16
N SER A 385 -7.04 21.94 -12.05
CA SER A 385 -6.38 22.86 -11.12
C SER A 385 -6.66 22.51 -9.64
N SER A 386 -7.70 21.71 -9.39
CA SER A 386 -8.03 21.12 -8.08
C SER A 386 -7.72 19.62 -7.98
N GLY A 387 -6.97 19.05 -8.93
CA GLY A 387 -6.68 17.61 -9.00
C GLY A 387 -6.04 17.06 -7.72
N ALA A 388 -5.23 17.90 -7.04
CA ALA A 388 -4.66 17.56 -5.74
C ALA A 388 -5.71 17.46 -4.62
N TRP A 389 -6.69 18.37 -4.59
CA TRP A 389 -7.80 18.31 -3.63
C TRP A 389 -8.70 17.10 -3.87
N LEU A 390 -8.94 16.74 -5.13
CA LEU A 390 -9.71 15.56 -5.48
C LEU A 390 -8.98 14.27 -5.14
N ALA A 391 -7.65 14.22 -5.33
CA ALA A 391 -6.83 13.10 -4.91
C ALA A 391 -6.86 12.90 -3.38
N VAL A 392 -6.77 14.00 -2.63
CA VAL A 392 -6.93 13.99 -1.16
C VAL A 392 -8.33 13.53 -0.78
N GLY A 393 -9.37 14.10 -1.40
CA GLY A 393 -10.77 13.73 -1.17
C GLY A 393 -11.02 12.25 -1.44
N ALA A 394 -10.55 11.72 -2.57
CA ALA A 394 -10.66 10.30 -2.91
C ALA A 394 -9.99 9.40 -1.86
N SER A 395 -8.79 9.79 -1.39
CA SER A 395 -8.06 9.06 -0.35
C SER A 395 -8.82 9.04 0.98
N LEU A 396 -9.41 10.16 1.37
CA LEU A 396 -10.21 10.28 2.59
C LEU A 396 -11.54 9.56 2.49
N ILE A 397 -12.22 9.58 1.34
CA ILE A 397 -13.48 8.86 1.11
C ILE A 397 -13.26 7.35 1.21
N VAL A 398 -12.19 6.85 0.59
CA VAL A 398 -11.80 5.44 0.67
C VAL A 398 -11.53 5.03 2.13
N PHE A 399 -10.87 5.89 2.90
CA PHE A 399 -10.67 5.68 4.32
C PHE A 399 -11.99 5.74 5.13
N ALA A 400 -12.84 6.73 4.88
CA ALA A 400 -14.14 6.86 5.55
C ALA A 400 -15.03 5.64 5.30
N TYR A 401 -15.03 5.11 4.06
CA TYR A 401 -15.70 3.86 3.73
C TYR A 401 -15.21 2.70 4.60
N SER A 402 -13.90 2.62 4.87
CA SER A 402 -13.33 1.59 5.74
C SER A 402 -13.78 1.72 7.19
N ALA A 403 -13.91 2.94 7.71
CA ALA A 403 -14.22 3.19 9.11
C ALA A 403 -15.72 3.03 9.47
N VAL A 404 -16.63 3.19 8.49
CA VAL A 404 -18.09 3.17 8.72
C VAL A 404 -18.68 1.77 8.61
N ARG A 405 -17.94 0.80 8.06
CA ARG A 405 -18.50 -0.53 7.80
C ARG A 405 -18.77 -1.29 9.12
N PRO A 406 -20.01 -1.73 9.39
CA PRO A 406 -20.29 -2.49 10.60
C PRO A 406 -19.57 -3.83 10.54
N ALA A 407 -18.87 -4.22 11.63
CA ALA A 407 -18.16 -5.49 11.76
C ALA A 407 -19.06 -6.75 11.66
N ARG A 408 -20.36 -6.59 11.47
CA ARG A 408 -21.41 -7.61 11.66
C ARG A 408 -21.54 -8.68 10.57
N VAL A 409 -20.70 -8.72 9.53
CA VAL A 409 -20.93 -9.63 8.37
C VAL A 409 -19.89 -10.75 8.23
N LEU A 410 -18.94 -10.93 9.17
CA LEU A 410 -17.82 -11.88 8.99
C LEU A 410 -17.93 -13.21 9.76
N SER A 411 -19.03 -13.47 10.48
CA SER A 411 -19.25 -14.74 11.17
C SER A 411 -19.68 -15.91 10.26
N GLU A 412 -19.82 -15.69 8.95
CA GLU A 412 -20.22 -16.74 7.98
C GLU A 412 -19.10 -17.22 7.04
N GLU A 413 -17.81 -16.96 7.34
CA GLU A 413 -16.75 -17.64 6.57
C GLU A 413 -16.62 -19.11 7.04
N PRO A 414 -16.85 -20.11 6.15
CA PRO A 414 -16.63 -21.51 6.50
C PRO A 414 -15.15 -21.73 6.79
N LYS A 415 -14.83 -22.26 7.97
CA LYS A 415 -13.48 -22.70 8.32
C LYS A 415 -12.97 -23.66 7.25
N VAL A 416 -11.98 -23.22 6.47
CA VAL A 416 -11.22 -24.11 5.59
C VAL A 416 -10.44 -25.09 6.48
N PRO A 417 -10.56 -26.41 6.29
CA PRO A 417 -9.76 -27.38 7.04
C PRO A 417 -8.28 -27.15 6.74
N GLY A 418 -7.46 -27.03 7.80
CA GLY A 418 -6.02 -26.81 7.74
C GLY A 418 -5.22 -28.06 7.45
#